data_AF-A0A434TXH4-F1
#
_entry.id   AF-A0A434TXH4-F1
#
_cell.length_a   1.000
_cell.length_b   1.000
_cell.length_c   1.000
_cell.angle_alpha   90.00
_cell.angle_beta   90.00
_cell.angle_gamma   90.00
#
_symmetry.space_group_name_H-M   'P 1'
#
loop_
_entity.id
_entity.type
_entity.pdbx_description
1 polymer ?
#
loop_
_entity_poly.entity_id
_entity_poly.type
_entity_poly.pdbx_seq_one_letter_code
_entity_poly.pdbx_strand_id
1 'polypeptide(L)' 'MALADDIQMAERHVLQAEQHIKRQRARIAALKRRRLPRGKASSFLQLLEDAQSMHLHQLSLLLERASRERTRAGI' A
#
# COMPACT_ATOMS: atom_id res chain seq x y z
N MET A 1 15.85 15.23 -4.97
CA MET A 1 15.21 14.74 -3.73
C MET A 1 16.07 13.61 -3.21
N ALA A 2 16.33 13.54 -1.90
CA ALA A 2 17.22 12.54 -1.33
C ALA A 2 16.46 11.22 -1.15
N LEU A 3 17.13 10.06 -1.27
CA LEU A 3 16.53 8.73 -1.14
C LEU A 3 15.70 8.56 0.16
N ALA A 4 16.10 9.23 1.24
CA ALA A 4 15.37 9.25 2.51
C ALA A 4 13.98 9.92 2.39
N ASP A 5 13.87 11.01 1.62
CA ASP A 5 12.59 11.70 1.41
C ASP A 5 11.62 10.82 0.62
N ASP A 6 12.14 10.12 -0.40
CA ASP A 6 11.36 9.22 -1.25
C ASP A 6 10.83 8.02 -0.44
N ILE A 7 11.64 7.47 0.46
CA ILE A 7 11.23 6.41 1.39
C ILE A 7 10.13 6.90 2.33
N GLN A 8 10.32 8.04 2.99
CA GLN A 8 9.31 8.59 3.91
C GLN A 8 7.99 8.92 3.19
N MET A 9 8.06 9.36 1.94
CA MET A 9 6.87 9.58 1.13
C MET A 9 6.16 8.26 0.82
N ALA A 10 6.89 7.26 0.33
CA ALA A 10 6.36 5.94 0.00
C ALA A 10 5.74 5.24 1.22
N GLU A 11 6.40 5.27 2.38
CA GLU A 11 5.86 4.71 3.64
C GLU A 11 4.52 5.33 4.02
N ARG A 12 4.40 6.65 3.97
CA ARG A 12 3.13 7.35 4.27
C ARG A 12 2.02 6.94 3.31
N HIS A 13 2.31 6.85 2.02
CA HIS A 13 1.31 6.45 1.03
C HIS A 13 0.85 5.00 1.23
N VAL A 14 1.79 4.08 1.46
CA VAL A 14 1.48 2.67 1.76
C VAL A 14 0.59 2.55 3.00
N LEU A 15 0.90 3.25 4.08
CA LEU A 15 0.10 3.22 5.31
C LEU A 15 -1.31 3.80 5.12
N GLN A 16 -1.42 4.94 4.41
CA GLN A 16 -2.71 5.55 4.11
C GLN A 16 -3.59 4.64 3.25
N ALA A 17 -3.01 4.00 2.24
CA ALA A 17 -3.70 3.07 1.36
C ALA A 17 -4.15 1.80 2.10
N GLU A 18 -3.33 1.24 3.00
CA GLU A 18 -3.71 0.11 3.83
C GLU A 18 -4.95 0.42 4.69
N GLN A 19 -4.94 1.58 5.37
CA GLN A 19 -6.09 2.04 6.16
C GLN A 19 -7.34 2.25 5.29
N HIS A 20 -7.17 2.75 4.07
CA HIS A 20 -8.27 2.91 3.13
C HIS A 20 -8.84 1.55 2.69
N ILE A 21 -7.99 0.61 2.28
CA ILE A 21 -8.38 -0.76 1.87
C ILE A 21 -9.11 -1.46 3.01
N LYS A 22 -8.60 -1.38 4.25
CA LYS A 22 -9.26 -1.96 5.43
C LYS A 22 -10.69 -1.42 5.63
N ARG A 23 -10.88 -0.10 5.45
CA ARG A 23 -12.20 0.53 5.51
C ARG A 23 -13.12 0.06 4.38
N GLN A 24 -12.61 -0.08 3.14
CA GLN A 24 -13.40 -0.56 2.01
C GLN A 24 -13.81 -2.03 2.19
N ARG A 25 -12.90 -2.90 2.66
CA ARG A 25 -13.21 -4.29 3.03
C ARG A 25 -14.38 -4.35 4.01
N ALA A 26 -14.34 -3.54 5.08
CA ALA A 26 -15.41 -3.49 6.07
C ALA A 26 -16.75 -3.02 5.46
N ARG A 27 -16.74 -2.01 4.59
CA ARG A 27 -17.93 -1.51 3.89
C ARG A 27 -18.53 -2.58 2.96
N ILE A 28 -17.72 -3.26 2.17
CA ILE A 28 -18.16 -4.34 1.29
C ILE A 28 -18.72 -5.53 2.08
N ALA A 29 -18.10 -5.87 3.20
CA ALA A 29 -18.63 -6.88 4.12
C ALA A 29 -20.00 -6.48 4.71
N ALA A 30 -20.23 -5.19 4.98
CA ALA A 30 -21.54 -4.69 5.39
C ALA A 30 -22.60 -4.79 4.27
N LEU A 31 -22.23 -4.49 3.02
CA LEU A 31 -23.12 -4.68 1.86
C LEU A 31 -23.51 -6.16 1.70
N LYS A 32 -22.54 -7.07 1.83
CA LYS A 32 -22.78 -8.53 1.80
C LYS A 32 -23.80 -8.95 2.86
N ARG A 33 -23.64 -8.49 4.10
CA ARG A 33 -24.57 -8.79 5.21
C ARG A 33 -25.99 -8.29 4.95
N ARG A 34 -26.13 -7.13 4.30
CA ARG A 34 -27.43 -6.54 3.94
C ARG A 34 -28.01 -7.05 2.61
N ARG A 35 -27.36 -8.04 1.98
CA ARG A 35 -27.73 -8.55 0.63
C ARG A 35 -27.78 -7.46 -0.45
N LEU A 36 -26.98 -6.41 -0.30
CA LEU A 36 -26.89 -5.32 -1.27
C LEU A 36 -25.89 -5.65 -2.38
N PRO A 37 -26.08 -5.10 -3.60
CA PRO A 37 -25.13 -5.24 -4.70
C PRO A 37 -23.73 -4.75 -4.30
N ARG A 38 -22.70 -5.54 -4.62
CA ARG A 38 -21.30 -5.23 -4.30
C ARG A 38 -20.31 -5.52 -5.43
N GLY A 39 -20.77 -6.03 -6.57
CA GLY A 39 -19.89 -6.53 -7.65
C GLY A 39 -18.84 -5.50 -8.07
N LYS A 40 -19.25 -4.30 -8.49
CA LYS A 40 -18.34 -3.22 -8.86
C LYS A 40 -17.40 -2.80 -7.73
N ALA A 41 -17.91 -2.72 -6.49
CA ALA A 41 -17.09 -2.37 -5.34
C ALA A 41 -16.02 -3.43 -5.03
N SER A 42 -16.37 -4.71 -5.15
CA SER A 42 -15.45 -5.83 -4.98
C SER A 42 -14.37 -5.85 -6.07
N SER A 43 -14.74 -5.68 -7.34
CA SER A 43 -13.78 -5.60 -8.44
C SER A 43 -12.83 -4.42 -8.29
N PHE A 44 -13.35 -3.25 -7.90
CA PHE A 44 -12.52 -2.07 -7.67
C PHE A 44 -11.58 -2.25 -6.47
N LEU A 45 -12.07 -2.85 -5.37
CA LEU A 45 -11.22 -3.14 -4.22
C LEU A 45 -10.05 -4.06 -4.59
N GLN A 46 -10.28 -5.07 -5.45
CA GLN A 46 -9.19 -5.93 -5.93
C GLN A 46 -8.09 -5.11 -6.63
N LEU A 47 -8.46 -4.18 -7.51
CA LEU A 47 -7.49 -3.30 -8.19
C LEU A 47 -6.67 -2.46 -7.22
N LEU A 48 -7.30 -1.97 -6.13
CA LEU A 48 -6.59 -1.22 -5.09
C LEU A 48 -5.62 -2.11 -4.30
N GLU A 49 -6.00 -3.36 -4.03
CA GLU A 49 -5.16 -4.33 -3.33
C GLU A 49 -3.96 -4.78 -4.18
N ASP A 50 -4.17 -4.94 -5.48
CA ASP A 50 -3.10 -5.24 -6.44
C ASP A 50 -2.11 -4.06 -6.53
N ALA A 51 -2.62 -2.83 -6.68
CA ALA A 51 -1.80 -1.62 -6.69
C ALA A 51 -1.02 -1.43 -5.38
N GLN A 52 -1.66 -1.68 -4.22
CA GLN A 52 -0.99 -1.64 -2.92
C GLN A 52 0.16 -2.65 -2.83
N SER A 53 -0.03 -3.85 -3.38
CA SER A 53 1.00 -4.88 -3.42
C SER A 53 2.21 -4.43 -4.25
N MET A 54 1.97 -3.77 -5.39
CA MET A 54 3.03 -3.17 -6.20
C MET A 54 3.77 -2.06 -5.44
N HIS A 55 3.06 -1.19 -4.71
CA HIS A 55 3.68 -0.13 -3.92
C HIS A 55 4.52 -0.65 -2.75
N LEU A 56 4.05 -1.70 -2.08
CA LEU A 56 4.83 -2.39 -1.04
C LEU A 56 6.12 -2.99 -1.61
N HIS A 57 6.05 -3.60 -2.79
CA HIS A 57 7.24 -4.12 -3.46
C HIS A 57 8.23 -2.99 -3.79
N GLN A 58 7.76 -1.87 -4.34
CA GLN A 58 8.61 -0.71 -4.62
C GLN A 58 9.26 -0.14 -3.36
N LEU A 59 8.51 -0.02 -2.26
CA LEU A 59 9.04 0.42 -0.98
C LEU A 59 10.15 -0.53 -0.48
N SER A 60 9.95 -1.84 -0.60
CA SER A 60 10.97 -2.84 -0.26
C SER A 60 12.27 -2.60 -1.02
N LEU A 61 12.20 -2.34 -2.33
CA LEU A 61 13.37 -2.07 -3.15
C LEU A 61 14.09 -0.77 -2.74
N LEU A 62 13.35 0.28 -2.38
CA LEU A 62 13.94 1.53 -1.89
C LEU A 62 14.65 1.33 -0.55
N LEU A 63 14.04 0.58 0.37
CA LEU A 63 14.64 0.24 1.66
C LEU A 63 15.91 -0.61 1.51
N GLU A 64 15.89 -1.59 0.60
CA GLU A 64 17.09 -2.36 0.27
C GLU A 64 18.20 -1.48 -0.29
N ARG A 65 17.87 -0.55 -1.19
CA ARG A 65 18.85 0.38 -1.74
C ARG A 65 19.45 1.26 -0.66
N ALA A 66 18.64 1.82 0.23
CA ALA A 66 19.11 2.63 1.35
C ALA A 66 20.02 1.83 2.29
N SER A 67 19.67 0.57 2.57
CA SER A 67 20.51 -0.34 3.36
C SER A 67 21.88 -0.55 2.72
N ARG A 68 21.93 -0.82 1.41
CA ARG A 68 23.19 -0.97 0.67
C ARG A 68 24.04 0.30 0.65
N GLU A 69 23.40 1.46 0.49
CA GLU A 69 24.10 2.76 0.53
C GLU A 69 24.68 3.03 1.93
N ARG A 70 23.96 2.68 2.99
CA ARG A 70 24.43 2.77 4.37
C ARG A 70 25.64 1.86 4.63
N THR A 71 25.57 0.60 4.21
CA THR A 71 26.69 -0.34 4.32
C THR A 71 27.92 0.15 3.55
N ARG A 72 27.74 0.71 2.34
CA ARG A 72 28.85 1.27 1.56
C ARG A 72 29.46 2.52 2.18
N ALA A 73 28.67 3.30 2.92
CA ALA A 73 29.14 4.46 3.65
C ALA A 73 29.87 4.11 4.96
N GLY A 74 29.87 2.83 5.38
CA GLY A 74 30.48 2.39 6.64
C GLY A 74 29.70 2.82 7.89
N ILE A 75 28.39 3.09 7.73
CA ILE A 75 27.43 3.53 8.77
C ILE A 75 26.41 2.42 9.05
#